data_AF-A0A3B8U6A1-F1
#
_entry.id   AF-A0A3B8U6A1-F1
#
_cell.length_a   1.000
_cell.length_b   1.000
_cell.length_c   1.000
_cell.angle_alpha   90.00
_cell.angle_beta   90.00
_cell.angle_gamma   90.00
#
_symmetry.space_group_name_H-M   'P 1'
#
loop_
_entity.id
_entity.type
_entity.pdbx_description
1 polymer ?
#
loop_
_entity_poly.entity_id
_entity_poly.type
_entity_poly.pdbx_seq_one_letter_code
_entity_poly.pdbx_strand_id
1 'polypeptide(L)'
;MRISIKGTIVPNDVAWIYDLFDEEHVAPADVLKALEDADGEDVDIDINSGGGDVFAGSEIYSAIRAYKGNINIHVVGLAASAASVIACAAHSDIAPTAQVMVHNVSSYAGGDYHDMDKMSKILKQANRSIAAAYVAKSGMSEADALDLMDKESWITASDAVEYGLIDEIAESQNSNYEAVRLQNAAGGMLPRSVIEKMQAKRNALLEYFTD
;
A
#
# COMPACT_ATOMS: atom_id res chain seq x y z
N MET A 1 12.20 17.03 -3.08
CA MET A 1 11.82 16.48 -1.76
C MET A 1 11.72 14.95 -1.84
N ARG A 2 11.82 14.20 -0.72
CA ARG A 2 11.63 12.73 -0.74
C ARG A 2 10.58 12.28 0.28
N ILE A 3 9.59 11.51 -0.17
CA ILE A 3 8.50 10.93 0.64
C ILE A 3 8.72 9.41 0.72
N SER A 4 8.44 8.80 1.87
CA SER A 4 8.49 7.35 2.03
C SER A 4 7.10 6.78 2.26
N ILE A 5 6.68 5.83 1.43
CA ILE A 5 5.46 5.04 1.59
C ILE A 5 5.92 3.64 2.02
N LYS A 6 6.08 3.47 3.33
CA LYS A 6 6.53 2.22 3.97
C LYS A 6 5.54 1.75 5.01
N GLY A 7 5.57 0.44 5.29
CA GLY A 7 4.64 -0.17 6.22
C GLY A 7 3.20 -0.24 5.71
N THR A 8 2.23 -0.26 6.62
CA THR A 8 0.81 -0.43 6.27
C THR A 8 0.19 0.89 5.81
N ILE A 9 -0.57 0.87 4.72
CA ILE A 9 -1.39 2.03 4.30
C ILE A 9 -2.66 2.06 5.14
N VAL A 10 -2.88 3.15 5.87
CA VAL A 10 -3.96 3.24 6.86
C VAL A 10 -4.78 4.52 6.70
N PRO A 11 -6.08 4.51 7.04
CA PRO A 11 -6.86 5.74 7.16
C PRO A 11 -6.31 6.68 8.25
N ASN A 12 -6.51 7.99 8.07
CA ASN A 12 -6.02 9.02 8.99
C ASN A 12 -6.55 8.84 10.44
N ASP A 13 -7.78 8.38 10.60
CA ASP A 13 -8.44 8.23 11.90
C ASP A 13 -7.94 7.03 12.72
N VAL A 14 -7.20 6.11 12.09
CA VAL A 14 -6.57 4.97 12.77
C VAL A 14 -5.05 5.08 12.88
N ALA A 15 -4.40 6.03 12.21
CA ALA A 15 -2.94 6.19 12.22
C ALA A 15 -2.35 6.23 13.64
N TRP A 16 -3.02 6.92 14.59
CA TRP A 16 -2.59 7.04 15.98
C TRP A 16 -2.36 5.70 16.69
N ILE A 17 -3.05 4.62 16.29
CA ILE A 17 -2.87 3.32 16.93
C ILE A 17 -1.60 2.63 16.44
N TYR A 18 -1.22 2.85 15.18
CA TYR A 18 0.04 2.36 14.63
C TYR A 18 1.22 3.08 15.27
N ASP A 19 1.11 4.41 15.43
CA ASP A 19 2.06 5.21 16.23
C ASP A 19 2.20 4.66 17.66
N LEU A 20 1.09 4.38 18.34
CA LEU A 20 1.11 3.85 19.70
C LEU A 20 1.91 2.53 19.81
N PHE A 21 1.88 1.71 18.76
CA PHE A 21 2.59 0.43 18.73
C PHE A 21 3.99 0.50 18.12
N ASP A 22 4.45 1.67 17.66
CA ASP A 22 5.68 1.82 16.84
C ASP A 22 5.65 0.90 15.60
N GLU A 23 4.47 0.72 15.01
CA GLU A 23 4.31 -0.03 13.76
C GLU A 23 4.44 0.92 12.57
N GLU A 24 5.26 0.53 11.60
CA GLU A 24 5.49 1.34 10.40
C GLU A 24 4.18 1.44 9.59
N HIS A 25 3.80 2.66 9.23
CA HIS A 25 2.59 2.95 8.49
C HIS A 25 2.72 4.26 7.71
N VAL A 26 1.75 4.49 6.83
CA VAL A 26 1.56 5.76 6.13
C VAL A 26 0.08 6.03 5.97
N ALA A 27 -0.34 7.25 6.31
CA ALA A 27 -1.70 7.72 6.11
C ALA A 27 -1.76 8.80 5.02
N PRO A 28 -2.94 9.06 4.40
CA PRO A 28 -3.07 10.10 3.40
C PRO A 28 -2.57 11.46 3.86
N ALA A 29 -2.85 11.87 5.10
CA ALA A 29 -2.44 13.16 5.63
C ALA A 29 -0.91 13.35 5.64
N ASP A 30 -0.14 12.27 5.82
CA ASP A 30 1.32 12.32 5.79
C ASP A 30 1.83 12.69 4.40
N VAL A 31 1.27 12.05 3.37
CA VAL A 31 1.65 12.29 1.97
C VAL A 31 1.14 13.65 1.51
N LEU A 32 -0.12 14.00 1.81
CA LEU A 32 -0.68 15.30 1.43
C LEU A 32 0.14 16.45 2.02
N LYS A 33 0.46 16.37 3.32
CA LYS A 33 1.27 17.39 3.98
C LYS A 33 2.66 17.50 3.35
N ALA A 34 3.31 16.38 3.06
CA ALA A 34 4.62 16.40 2.41
C ALA A 34 4.55 16.99 0.99
N LEU A 35 3.50 16.71 0.22
CA LEU A 35 3.29 17.34 -1.09
C LEU A 35 3.02 18.84 -0.97
N GLU A 36 2.24 19.27 0.03
CA GLU A 36 2.03 20.71 0.33
C GLU A 36 3.34 21.40 0.71
N ASP A 37 4.14 20.80 1.57
CA ASP A 37 5.45 21.30 1.99
C ASP A 37 6.45 21.38 0.83
N ALA A 38 6.28 20.56 -0.21
CA ALA A 38 7.10 20.61 -1.43
C ALA A 38 6.72 21.76 -2.37
N ASP A 39 5.54 22.39 -2.23
CA ASP A 39 5.13 23.62 -2.94
C ASP A 39 5.42 23.65 -4.47
N GLY A 40 5.21 22.52 -5.15
CA GLY A 40 5.42 22.37 -6.60
C GLY A 40 6.86 22.05 -7.03
N GLU A 41 7.80 21.86 -6.10
CA GLU A 41 9.11 21.28 -6.39
C GLU A 41 9.02 19.80 -6.80
N ASP A 42 10.09 19.26 -7.38
CA ASP A 42 10.15 17.85 -7.74
C ASP A 42 10.17 16.95 -6.49
N VAL A 43 9.40 15.86 -6.53
CA VAL A 43 9.22 14.92 -5.41
C VAL A 43 9.56 13.50 -5.85
N ASP A 44 10.46 12.87 -5.11
CA ASP A 44 10.72 11.43 -5.21
C ASP A 44 9.91 10.69 -4.13
N ILE A 45 9.24 9.60 -4.48
CA ILE A 45 8.44 8.78 -3.57
C ILE A 45 8.99 7.36 -3.54
N ASP A 46 9.58 6.94 -2.43
CA ASP A 46 10.03 5.56 -2.28
C ASP A 46 8.91 4.68 -1.73
N ILE A 47 8.55 3.61 -2.44
CA ILE A 47 7.53 2.62 -2.03
C ILE A 47 8.20 1.33 -1.56
N ASN A 48 7.90 0.94 -0.32
CA ASN A 48 8.19 -0.37 0.23
C ASN A 48 7.07 -0.80 1.18
N SER A 49 5.91 -1.15 0.60
CA SER A 49 4.68 -1.39 1.34
C SER A 49 3.94 -2.64 0.84
N GLY A 50 3.42 -3.39 1.82
CA GLY A 50 2.50 -4.50 1.59
C GLY A 50 1.09 -4.08 1.16
N GLY A 51 0.80 -2.77 1.18
CA GLY A 51 -0.53 -2.22 0.96
C GLY A 51 -1.28 -1.96 2.27
N GLY A 52 -2.61 -1.99 2.20
CA GLY A 52 -3.48 -1.67 3.32
C GLY A 52 -4.86 -1.25 2.85
N ASP A 53 -5.41 -0.20 3.48
CA ASP A 53 -6.75 0.28 3.15
C ASP A 53 -6.84 0.83 1.72
N VAL A 54 -7.86 0.38 1.01
CA VAL A 54 -8.04 0.66 -0.42
C VAL A 54 -8.40 2.13 -0.69
N PHE A 55 -9.16 2.76 0.22
CA PHE A 55 -9.60 4.14 0.06
C PHE A 55 -8.50 5.12 0.45
N ALA A 56 -7.76 4.84 1.53
CA ALA A 56 -6.55 5.57 1.88
C ALA A 56 -5.52 5.52 0.74
N GLY A 57 -5.30 4.33 0.14
CA GLY A 57 -4.45 4.20 -1.04
C GLY A 57 -4.96 5.01 -2.25
N SER A 58 -6.28 5.05 -2.46
CA SER A 58 -6.90 5.84 -3.53
C SER A 58 -6.80 7.36 -3.31
N GLU A 59 -6.85 7.80 -2.05
CA GLU A 59 -6.64 9.21 -1.67
C GLU A 59 -5.20 9.64 -1.94
N ILE A 60 -4.22 8.81 -1.53
CA ILE A 60 -2.80 9.03 -1.84
C ILE A 60 -2.55 9.06 -3.34
N TYR A 61 -3.09 8.09 -4.09
CA TYR A 61 -3.02 8.06 -5.55
C TYR A 61 -3.53 9.36 -6.17
N SER A 62 -4.69 9.83 -5.71
CA SER A 62 -5.34 11.03 -6.22
C SER A 62 -4.55 12.31 -5.89
N ALA A 63 -3.97 12.40 -4.68
CA ALA A 63 -3.11 13.51 -4.27
C ALA A 63 -1.85 13.59 -5.14
N ILE A 64 -1.20 12.46 -5.39
CA ILE A 64 -0.04 12.38 -6.30
C ILE A 64 -0.43 12.82 -7.71
N ARG A 65 -1.55 12.33 -8.24
CA ARG A 65 -2.05 12.69 -9.58
C ARG A 65 -2.42 14.17 -9.73
N ALA A 66 -2.83 14.82 -8.64
CA ALA A 66 -3.21 16.23 -8.63
C ALA A 66 -2.04 17.18 -8.38
N TYR A 67 -0.87 16.65 -8.03
CA TYR A 67 0.31 17.45 -7.73
C TYR A 67 0.83 18.19 -8.96
N LYS A 68 1.32 19.42 -8.77
CA LYS A 68 1.75 20.31 -9.87
C LYS A 68 3.19 20.12 -10.30
N GLY A 69 4.07 19.71 -9.38
CA GLY A 69 5.47 19.43 -9.66
C GLY A 69 5.64 18.04 -10.29
N ASN A 70 6.88 17.69 -10.65
CA ASN A 70 7.15 16.34 -11.15
C ASN A 70 7.22 15.36 -9.98
N ILE A 71 6.65 14.17 -10.17
CA ILE A 71 6.76 13.07 -9.23
C ILE A 71 7.43 11.88 -9.90
N ASN A 72 8.47 11.36 -9.26
CA ASN A 72 9.08 10.08 -9.58
C ASN A 72 8.80 9.10 -8.44
N ILE A 73 8.25 7.93 -8.75
CA ILE A 73 7.97 6.88 -7.78
C ILE A 73 9.02 5.79 -7.94
N HIS A 74 9.64 5.38 -6.84
CA HIS A 74 10.64 4.33 -6.81
C HIS A 74 10.12 3.14 -6.03
N VAL A 75 9.85 2.03 -6.71
CA VAL A 75 9.49 0.77 -6.04
C VAL A 75 10.78 0.07 -5.63
N VAL A 76 11.17 0.26 -4.37
CA VAL A 76 12.51 -0.13 -3.87
C VAL A 76 12.55 -1.53 -3.25
N GLY A 77 11.39 -2.09 -2.91
CA GLY A 77 11.27 -3.44 -2.36
C GLY A 77 9.96 -4.13 -2.72
N LEU A 78 8.83 -3.56 -2.29
CA LEU A 78 7.51 -4.11 -2.59
C LEU A 78 6.50 -2.98 -2.80
N ALA A 79 5.71 -3.10 -3.86
CA ALA A 79 4.46 -2.36 -4.01
C ALA A 79 3.32 -3.36 -4.14
N ALA A 80 2.73 -3.79 -3.02
CA ALA A 80 1.65 -4.78 -3.00
C ALA A 80 0.28 -4.14 -2.70
N SER A 81 -0.78 -4.72 -3.26
CA SER A 81 -2.17 -4.31 -3.02
C SER A 81 -2.36 -2.79 -3.21
N ALA A 82 -2.89 -2.06 -2.24
CA ALA A 82 -3.08 -0.60 -2.34
C ALA A 82 -1.80 0.17 -2.70
N ALA A 83 -0.61 -0.32 -2.35
CA ALA A 83 0.65 0.32 -2.74
C ALA A 83 0.95 0.17 -4.24
N SER A 84 0.52 -0.93 -4.88
CA SER A 84 0.64 -1.11 -6.34
C SER A 84 -0.22 -0.10 -7.11
N VAL A 85 -1.39 0.27 -6.56
CA VAL A 85 -2.24 1.33 -7.09
C VAL A 85 -1.50 2.66 -7.03
N ILE A 86 -0.88 2.99 -5.88
CA ILE A 86 -0.10 4.21 -5.71
C ILE A 86 1.08 4.25 -6.69
N ALA A 87 1.76 3.12 -6.92
CA ALA A 87 2.88 3.05 -7.87
C ALA A 87 2.48 3.43 -9.32
N CYS A 88 1.19 3.33 -9.65
CA CYS A 88 0.63 3.72 -10.94
C CYS A 88 0.29 5.22 -11.04
N ALA A 89 0.57 6.02 -10.01
CA ALA A 89 0.12 7.41 -9.93
C ALA A 89 1.02 8.42 -10.66
N ALA A 90 2.27 8.11 -10.97
CA ALA A 90 3.17 9.03 -11.66
C ALA A 90 4.18 8.27 -12.52
N HIS A 91 5.23 8.94 -13.00
CA HIS A 91 6.39 8.24 -13.55
C HIS A 91 7.00 7.35 -12.46
N SER A 92 7.38 6.13 -12.80
CA SER A 92 7.86 5.15 -11.84
C SER A 92 8.96 4.25 -12.36
N ASP A 93 9.92 3.98 -11.48
CA ASP A 93 10.92 2.93 -11.65
C ASP A 93 10.76 1.84 -10.57
N ILE A 94 11.35 0.68 -10.84
CA ILE A 94 11.37 -0.45 -9.91
C ILE A 94 12.77 -1.03 -9.79
N ALA A 95 13.22 -1.26 -8.57
CA ALA A 95 14.49 -1.93 -8.32
C ALA A 95 14.47 -3.35 -8.92
N PRO A 96 15.59 -3.85 -9.49
CA PRO A 96 15.63 -5.18 -10.12
C PRO A 96 15.21 -6.34 -9.20
N THR A 97 15.32 -6.15 -7.88
CA THR A 97 14.96 -7.14 -6.86
C THR A 97 13.56 -6.95 -6.28
N ALA A 98 12.88 -5.86 -6.64
CA ALA A 98 11.57 -5.53 -6.10
C ALA A 98 10.44 -6.21 -6.88
N GLN A 99 9.25 -6.21 -6.29
CA GLN A 99 8.06 -6.82 -6.87
C GLN A 99 6.84 -5.91 -6.75
N VAL A 100 5.91 -6.10 -7.67
CA VAL A 100 4.55 -5.58 -7.61
C VAL A 100 3.62 -6.74 -7.31
N MET A 101 2.64 -6.56 -6.43
CA MET A 101 1.60 -7.57 -6.19
C MET A 101 0.23 -6.93 -6.33
N VAL A 102 -0.62 -7.54 -7.16
CA VAL A 102 -1.99 -7.09 -7.41
C VAL A 102 -2.97 -8.20 -7.08
N HIS A 103 -4.03 -7.86 -6.35
CA HIS A 103 -5.06 -8.79 -5.96
C HIS A 103 -6.40 -8.07 -5.77
N ASN A 104 -7.47 -8.83 -5.63
CA ASN A 104 -8.81 -8.32 -5.42
C ASN A 104 -8.96 -7.59 -4.07
N VAL A 105 -9.82 -6.57 -4.04
CA VAL A 105 -10.28 -5.96 -2.79
C VAL A 105 -10.96 -7.04 -1.94
N SER A 106 -10.53 -7.14 -0.68
CA SER A 106 -11.09 -8.08 0.28
C SER A 106 -11.72 -7.35 1.45
N SER A 107 -12.74 -7.97 2.05
CA SER A 107 -13.41 -7.49 3.26
C SER A 107 -14.05 -8.66 3.99
N TYR A 108 -14.55 -8.41 5.20
CA TYR A 108 -15.31 -9.38 5.98
C TYR A 108 -16.80 -9.01 5.98
N ALA A 109 -17.67 -9.99 5.83
CA ALA A 109 -19.11 -9.82 5.96
C ALA A 109 -19.71 -10.92 6.84
N GLY A 110 -20.78 -10.58 7.57
CA GLY A 110 -21.57 -11.53 8.35
C GLY A 110 -23.05 -11.20 8.23
N GLY A 111 -23.90 -12.23 8.18
CA GLY A 111 -25.33 -12.08 7.92
C GLY A 111 -25.89 -13.26 7.12
N ASP A 112 -27.02 -13.04 6.45
CA ASP A 112 -27.64 -14.05 5.59
C ASP A 112 -27.10 -13.98 4.14
N TYR A 113 -27.71 -14.76 3.24
CA TYR A 113 -27.26 -14.80 1.83
C TYR A 113 -27.45 -13.46 1.10
N HIS A 114 -28.42 -12.63 1.49
CA HIS A 114 -28.58 -11.29 0.91
C HIS A 114 -27.46 -10.36 1.32
N ASP A 115 -26.97 -10.46 2.57
CA ASP A 115 -25.81 -9.70 3.03
C ASP A 115 -24.55 -10.10 2.25
N MET A 116 -24.36 -11.41 2.00
CA MET A 116 -23.23 -11.91 1.21
C MET A 116 -23.30 -11.44 -0.24
N ASP A 117 -24.48 -11.51 -0.88
CA ASP A 117 -24.70 -11.03 -2.25
C ASP A 117 -24.44 -9.53 -2.37
N LYS A 118 -24.88 -8.75 -1.37
CA LYS A 118 -24.64 -7.31 -1.30
C LYS A 118 -23.15 -7.02 -1.19
N MET A 119 -22.43 -7.70 -0.28
CA MET A 119 -20.99 -7.51 -0.14
C MET A 119 -20.23 -7.91 -1.41
N SER A 120 -20.60 -9.03 -2.04
CA SER A 120 -19.99 -9.44 -3.32
C SER A 120 -20.10 -8.36 -4.39
N LYS A 121 -21.27 -7.70 -4.49
CA LYS A 121 -21.46 -6.58 -5.43
C LYS A 121 -20.58 -5.37 -5.08
N ILE A 122 -20.45 -5.04 -3.80
CA ILE A 122 -19.58 -3.95 -3.33
C ILE A 122 -18.12 -4.24 -3.68
N LEU A 123 -17.63 -5.45 -3.40
CA LEU A 123 -16.25 -5.85 -3.71
C LEU A 123 -15.96 -5.83 -5.21
N LYS A 124 -16.90 -6.30 -6.04
CA LYS A 124 -16.76 -6.18 -7.51
C LYS A 124 -16.69 -4.74 -7.98
N GLN A 125 -17.46 -3.83 -7.38
CA GLN A 125 -17.38 -2.39 -7.70
C GLN A 125 -16.05 -1.79 -7.23
N ALA A 126 -15.56 -2.18 -6.04
CA ALA A 126 -14.27 -1.74 -5.53
C ALA A 126 -13.13 -2.21 -6.44
N ASN A 127 -13.15 -3.47 -6.89
CA ASN A 127 -12.17 -4.01 -7.84
C ASN A 127 -12.08 -3.16 -9.12
N ARG A 128 -13.23 -2.85 -9.74
CA ARG A 128 -13.27 -2.01 -10.94
C ARG A 128 -12.75 -0.60 -10.67
N SER A 129 -13.02 -0.06 -9.49
CA SER A 129 -12.56 1.28 -9.10
C SER A 129 -11.03 1.34 -9.00
N ILE A 130 -10.39 0.36 -8.36
CA ILE A 130 -8.92 0.35 -8.26
C ILE A 130 -8.23 -0.12 -9.54
N ALA A 131 -8.85 -1.03 -10.30
CA ALA A 131 -8.34 -1.48 -11.60
C ALA A 131 -8.21 -0.32 -12.60
N ALA A 132 -9.00 0.75 -12.43
CA ALA A 132 -8.91 1.96 -13.25
C ALA A 132 -7.50 2.60 -13.19
N ALA A 133 -6.79 2.49 -12.06
CA ALA A 133 -5.41 2.98 -11.96
C ALA A 133 -4.46 2.15 -12.84
N TYR A 134 -4.59 0.81 -12.82
CA TYR A 134 -3.78 -0.08 -13.66
C TYR A 134 -4.06 0.15 -15.13
N VAL A 135 -5.34 0.25 -15.52
CA VAL A 135 -5.76 0.56 -16.90
C VAL A 135 -5.19 1.90 -17.35
N ALA A 136 -5.30 2.93 -16.51
CA ALA A 136 -4.80 4.27 -16.84
C ALA A 136 -3.28 4.32 -17.01
N LYS A 137 -2.53 3.50 -16.25
CA LYS A 137 -1.07 3.46 -16.26
C LYS A 137 -0.53 2.60 -17.41
N SER A 138 -1.06 1.40 -17.59
CA SER A 138 -0.57 0.41 -18.56
C SER A 138 -1.20 0.48 -19.94
N GLY A 139 -2.42 1.04 -20.05
CA GLY A 139 -3.23 0.95 -21.27
C GLY A 139 -3.84 -0.44 -21.52
N MET A 140 -3.72 -1.39 -20.59
CA MET A 140 -4.40 -2.70 -20.71
C MET A 140 -5.92 -2.57 -20.61
N SER A 141 -6.66 -3.60 -21.04
CA SER A 141 -8.11 -3.57 -20.91
C SER A 141 -8.55 -3.74 -19.45
N GLU A 142 -9.73 -3.22 -19.09
CA GLU A 142 -10.32 -3.47 -17.75
C GLU A 142 -10.44 -4.97 -17.46
N ALA A 143 -10.74 -5.79 -18.47
CA ALA A 143 -10.84 -7.23 -18.32
C ALA A 143 -9.49 -7.86 -17.95
N ASP A 144 -8.39 -7.44 -18.59
CA ASP A 144 -7.05 -7.96 -18.29
C ASP A 144 -6.57 -7.50 -16.91
N ALA A 145 -6.86 -6.25 -16.53
CA ALA A 145 -6.55 -5.74 -15.20
C ALA A 145 -7.30 -6.53 -14.10
N LEU A 146 -8.58 -6.82 -14.32
CA LEU A 146 -9.37 -7.64 -13.38
C LEU A 146 -8.89 -9.09 -13.34
N ASP A 147 -8.49 -9.69 -14.46
CA ASP A 147 -7.93 -11.04 -14.51
C ASP A 147 -6.58 -11.14 -13.76
N LEU A 148 -5.73 -10.11 -13.86
CA LEU A 148 -4.50 -10.01 -13.06
C LEU A 148 -4.82 -9.97 -11.55
N MET A 149 -5.84 -9.22 -11.15
CA MET A 149 -6.29 -9.15 -9.75
C MET A 149 -6.91 -10.45 -9.26
N ASP A 150 -7.71 -11.12 -10.09
CA ASP A 150 -8.34 -12.42 -9.78
C ASP A 150 -7.32 -13.53 -9.52
N LYS A 151 -6.16 -13.45 -10.18
CA LYS A 151 -5.06 -14.42 -10.02
C LYS A 151 -4.19 -14.21 -8.78
N GLU A 152 -4.34 -13.10 -8.08
CA GLU A 152 -3.40 -12.67 -7.03
C GLU A 152 -1.95 -12.69 -7.56
N SER A 153 -1.67 -11.82 -8.51
CA SER A 153 -0.45 -11.86 -9.31
C SER A 153 0.72 -11.22 -8.56
N TRP A 154 1.80 -11.99 -8.39
CA TRP A 154 3.11 -11.52 -7.96
C TRP A 154 3.98 -11.28 -9.20
N ILE A 155 4.34 -10.03 -9.43
CA ILE A 155 4.89 -9.53 -10.69
C ILE A 155 6.33 -9.07 -10.43
N THR A 156 7.27 -9.61 -11.20
CA THR A 156 8.69 -9.24 -11.11
C THR A 156 8.93 -7.82 -11.67
N ALA A 157 10.10 -7.23 -11.40
CA ALA A 157 10.48 -5.94 -11.96
C ALA A 157 10.36 -5.89 -13.51
N SER A 158 10.83 -6.92 -14.21
CA SER A 158 10.74 -6.99 -15.67
C SER A 158 9.30 -7.11 -16.15
N ASP A 159 8.51 -7.97 -15.52
CA ASP A 159 7.12 -8.20 -15.92
C ASP A 159 6.26 -6.97 -15.61
N ALA A 160 6.56 -6.23 -14.53
CA ALA A 160 5.86 -5.00 -14.17
C ALA A 160 6.03 -3.91 -15.23
N VAL A 161 7.22 -3.82 -15.82
CA VAL A 161 7.50 -2.94 -16.96
C VAL A 161 6.84 -3.45 -18.24
N GLU A 162 6.88 -4.77 -18.50
CA GLU A 162 6.20 -5.36 -19.66
C GLU A 162 4.68 -5.16 -19.62
N TYR A 163 4.08 -5.31 -18.45
CA TYR A 163 2.67 -5.01 -18.22
C TYR A 163 2.36 -3.51 -18.25
N GLY A 164 3.36 -2.63 -18.26
CA GLY A 164 3.19 -1.18 -18.20
C GLY A 164 2.64 -0.69 -16.86
N LEU A 165 2.77 -1.47 -15.79
CA LEU A 165 2.40 -1.04 -14.43
C LEU A 165 3.47 -0.12 -13.81
N ILE A 166 4.72 -0.28 -14.25
CA ILE A 166 5.88 0.55 -13.93
C ILE A 166 6.54 0.97 -15.26
N ASP A 167 7.17 2.15 -15.34
CA ASP A 167 7.71 2.64 -16.61
C ASP A 167 9.08 2.03 -16.93
N GLU A 168 9.94 1.84 -15.94
CA GLU A 168 11.31 1.35 -16.16
C GLU A 168 11.91 0.59 -14.97
N ILE A 169 12.97 -0.17 -15.23
CA ILE A 169 13.78 -0.79 -14.19
C ILE A 169 14.84 0.21 -13.78
N ALA A 170 14.97 0.46 -12.47
CA ALA A 170 15.98 1.37 -11.94
C ALA A 170 17.40 0.90 -12.30
N GLU A 171 18.20 1.80 -12.88
CA GLU A 171 19.64 1.57 -13.04
C GLU A 171 20.32 1.58 -11.66
N SER A 172 21.33 0.73 -11.46
CA SER A 172 21.93 0.50 -10.12
C SER A 172 22.32 1.80 -9.41
N GLN A 173 21.54 2.21 -8.42
CA GLN A 173 21.90 3.29 -7.50
C GLN A 173 22.11 2.70 -6.10
N ASN A 174 23.19 3.13 -5.47
CA ASN A 174 23.57 2.75 -4.11
C ASN A 174 22.60 3.38 -3.11
N SER A 175 21.60 2.64 -2.64
CA SER A 175 20.73 3.09 -1.55
C SER A 175 20.50 1.99 -0.51
N ASN A 176 20.68 2.38 0.75
CA ASN A 176 20.49 1.54 1.94
C ASN A 176 18.99 1.39 2.21
N TYR A 177 18.34 0.39 1.63
CA TYR A 177 16.94 0.04 1.93
C TYR A 177 16.85 -1.16 2.87
N GLU A 178 15.99 -1.06 3.89
CA GLU A 178 15.54 -2.20 4.70
C GLU A 178 14.61 -3.08 3.85
N ALA A 179 14.98 -4.34 3.65
CA ALA A 179 14.20 -5.29 2.83
C ALA A 179 12.96 -5.81 3.58
N VAL A 180 11.85 -5.98 2.86
CA VAL A 180 10.69 -6.74 3.36
C VAL A 180 11.13 -8.18 3.61
N ARG A 181 10.94 -8.67 4.83
CA ARG A 181 11.35 -10.03 5.21
C ARG A 181 10.30 -11.04 4.75
N LEU A 182 10.55 -11.72 3.63
CA LEU A 182 9.84 -12.94 3.27
C LEU A 182 10.21 -14.07 4.25
N GLN A 183 9.27 -14.51 5.09
CA GLN A 183 9.40 -15.73 5.90
C GLN A 183 8.34 -16.75 5.49
N ASN A 184 8.75 -18.02 5.35
CA ASN A 184 7.92 -19.17 4.96
C ASN A 184 6.86 -19.60 6.00
N ALA A 185 6.59 -18.80 7.04
CA ALA A 185 5.65 -19.15 8.09
C ALA A 185 4.34 -18.37 7.93
N ALA A 186 3.32 -19.04 7.37
CA ALA A 186 1.93 -18.62 7.49
C ALA A 186 1.50 -18.72 8.96
N GLY A 187 1.52 -17.60 9.68
CA GLY A 187 1.08 -17.53 11.06
C GLY A 187 1.37 -16.17 11.67
N GLY A 188 0.32 -15.34 11.80
CA GLY A 188 0.36 -14.06 12.48
C GLY A 188 0.77 -14.21 13.95
N MET A 189 2.06 -14.04 14.23
CA MET A 189 2.52 -13.69 15.56
C MET A 189 2.67 -12.17 15.60
N LEU A 190 2.00 -11.56 16.58
CA LEU A 190 2.24 -10.15 16.89
C LEU A 190 3.74 -9.94 17.08
N PRO A 191 4.34 -8.87 16.52
CA PRO A 191 5.72 -8.51 16.79
C PRO A 191 5.98 -8.52 18.30
N ARG A 192 7.18 -8.96 18.70
CA ARG A 192 7.51 -9.14 20.13
C ARG A 192 7.36 -7.82 20.91
N SER A 193 7.64 -6.69 20.27
CA SER A 193 7.38 -5.33 20.75
C SER A 193 5.90 -5.12 21.12
N VAL A 194 4.97 -5.54 20.26
CA VAL A 194 3.53 -5.44 20.51
C VAL A 194 3.11 -6.33 21.68
N ILE A 195 3.65 -7.56 21.77
CA ILE A 195 3.37 -8.47 22.88
C ILE A 195 3.82 -7.84 24.21
N GLU A 196 5.03 -7.29 24.26
CA GLU A 196 5.61 -6.68 25.46
C GLU A 196 4.82 -5.43 25.88
N LYS A 197 4.43 -4.57 24.92
CA LYS A 197 3.57 -3.41 25.18
C LYS A 197 2.19 -3.80 25.70
N MET A 198 1.55 -4.81 25.13
CA MET A 198 0.23 -5.29 25.57
C MET A 198 0.28 -5.90 26.97
N GLN A 199 1.35 -6.61 27.30
CA GLN A 199 1.57 -7.11 28.66
C GLN A 199 1.74 -5.97 29.65
N ALA A 200 2.52 -4.93 29.31
CA ALA A 200 2.70 -3.75 30.16
C ALA A 200 1.36 -3.02 30.41
N LYS A 201 0.58 -2.76 29.35
CA LYS A 201 -0.74 -2.14 29.47
C LYS A 201 -1.73 -2.98 30.26
N ARG A 202 -1.78 -4.30 30.02
CA ARG A 202 -2.63 -5.22 30.79
C ARG A 202 -2.29 -5.18 32.28
N ASN A 203 -1.01 -5.20 32.62
CA ASN A 203 -0.58 -5.17 34.01
C ASN A 203 -0.94 -3.84 34.68
N ALA A 204 -0.71 -2.70 34.01
CA ALA A 204 -1.14 -1.39 34.50
C ALA A 204 -2.67 -1.27 34.66
N LEU A 205 -3.44 -1.88 33.75
CA LEU A 205 -4.89 -1.92 33.84
C LEU A 205 -5.36 -2.78 35.02
N LEU A 206 -4.73 -3.92 35.26
CA LEU A 206 -5.04 -4.79 36.39
C LEU A 206 -4.73 -4.11 37.73
N GLU A 207 -3.61 -3.39 37.82
CA GLU A 207 -3.27 -2.59 39.01
C GLU A 207 -4.35 -1.53 39.31
N TYR A 208 -4.90 -0.88 38.28
CA TYR A 208 -5.99 0.10 38.41
C TYR A 208 -7.32 -0.48 38.92
N PHE A 209 -7.55 -1.78 38.77
CA PHE A 209 -8.79 -2.46 39.21
C PHE A 209 -8.62 -3.29 40.49
N THR A 210 -7.44 -3.29 41.09
CA THR A 210 -7.14 -4.01 42.35
C THR A 210 -7.04 -3.11 43.59
N ASP A 211 -7.25 -1.79 43.43
CA ASP A 211 -7.49 -0.81 44.50
C ASP A 211 -8.98 -0.41 44.56
#